data_AF-A0AAD7FTF6-F1
#
_entry.id   AF-A0AAD7FTF6-F1
#
_cell.length_a   1.000
_cell.length_b   1.000
_cell.length_c   1.000
_cell.angle_alpha   90.00
_cell.angle_beta   90.00
_cell.angle_gamma   90.00
#
_symmetry.space_group_name_H-M   'P 1'
#
loop_
_entity.id
_entity.type
_entity.pdbx_description
1 polymer ?
#
loop_
_entity_poly.entity_id
_entity_poly.type
_entity_poly.pdbx_seq_one_letter_code
_entity_poly.pdbx_strand_id
1 'polypeptide(L)'
;MADYVGGVAPVVTTYGPGNLHHLTYAATATGIAAVQGFVPTTNENASYFLCGFSYYYSGFAFYWDGPGEAFFRLGESTTTQAVGNSWSNATGAPAAGGIQLRLNVASIAASAQNHGGPGDGRLVAYKIPDNLYLD
;
A
#
# COMPACT_ATOMS: atom_id res chain seq x y z
N MET A 1 -10.24 8.30 7.55
CA MET A 1 -10.97 7.11 7.07
C MET A 1 -10.23 6.58 5.87
N ALA A 2 -9.89 5.29 5.89
CA ALA A 2 -9.32 4.60 4.74
C ALA A 2 -10.45 4.29 3.75
N ASP A 3 -10.24 4.56 2.48
CA ASP A 3 -11.13 4.14 1.40
C ASP A 3 -10.40 3.13 0.50
N TYR A 4 -11.19 2.27 -0.13
CA TYR A 4 -10.72 1.08 -0.83
C TYR A 4 -11.46 0.95 -2.15
N VAL A 5 -10.78 0.39 -3.15
CA VAL A 5 -11.38 0.15 -4.46
C VAL A 5 -12.52 -0.87 -4.31
N GLY A 6 -13.75 -0.44 -4.59
CA GLY A 6 -14.93 -1.27 -4.44
C GLY A 6 -15.25 -1.67 -2.99
N GLY A 7 -14.74 -0.93 -2.00
CA GLY A 7 -15.00 -1.19 -0.58
C GLY A 7 -14.23 -2.36 0.02
N VAL A 8 -13.29 -2.96 -0.71
CA VAL A 8 -12.49 -4.12 -0.25
C VAL A 8 -11.02 -3.76 -0.12
N ALA A 9 -10.49 -3.88 1.10
CA ALA A 9 -9.10 -3.57 1.39
C ALA A 9 -8.16 -4.66 0.84
N PRO A 10 -7.08 -4.29 0.12
CA PRO A 10 -5.97 -5.19 -0.10
C PRO A 10 -5.23 -5.45 1.22
N VAL A 11 -5.08 -6.74 1.52
CA VAL A 11 -4.24 -7.24 2.61
C VAL A 11 -2.96 -7.76 2.00
N VAL A 12 -1.84 -7.11 2.33
CA VAL A 12 -0.49 -7.52 1.92
C VAL A 12 0.10 -8.43 2.98
N THR A 13 0.61 -9.58 2.56
CA THR A 13 1.40 -10.51 3.37
C THR A 13 2.84 -10.48 2.88
N THR A 14 3.79 -10.25 3.77
CA THR A 14 5.22 -10.22 3.46
C THR A 14 5.94 -11.24 4.32
N TYR A 15 7.00 -11.84 3.81
CA TYR A 15 7.87 -12.74 4.57
C TYR A 15 9.24 -12.09 4.77
N GLY A 16 9.65 -11.90 6.01
CA GLY A 16 10.94 -11.30 6.35
C GLY A 16 10.93 -9.78 6.56
N PRO A 17 12.05 -9.22 7.04
CA PRO A 17 12.18 -7.81 7.36
C PRO A 17 12.21 -6.94 6.10
N GLY A 18 11.64 -5.74 6.15
CA GLY A 18 11.61 -4.84 5.01
C GLY A 18 10.63 -3.68 5.21
N ASN A 19 10.34 -2.98 4.12
CA ASN A 19 9.47 -1.81 4.10
C ASN A 19 8.34 -2.01 3.10
N LEU A 20 7.10 -1.84 3.57
CA LEU A 20 5.98 -1.66 2.67
C LEU A 20 5.86 -0.18 2.30
N HIS A 21 6.27 0.17 1.09
CA HIS A 21 6.12 1.51 0.57
C HIS A 21 4.68 1.75 0.13
N HIS A 22 4.16 2.93 0.43
CA HIS A 22 2.80 3.32 0.12
C HIS A 22 2.73 4.74 -0.42
N LEU A 23 1.92 4.94 -1.45
CA LEU A 23 1.66 6.20 -2.13
C LEU A 23 0.15 6.38 -2.25
N THR A 24 -0.36 7.54 -1.86
CA THR A 24 -1.73 7.98 -2.13
C THR A 24 -1.69 9.20 -3.06
N TYR A 25 -2.54 9.21 -4.08
CA TYR A 25 -2.49 10.20 -5.16
C TYR A 25 -3.87 10.43 -5.79
N ALA A 26 -3.90 11.30 -6.82
CA ALA A 26 -5.12 11.77 -7.47
C ALA A 26 -6.09 12.40 -6.45
N ALA A 27 -5.67 13.54 -5.92
CA ALA A 27 -6.43 14.24 -4.90
C ALA A 27 -7.80 14.69 -5.42
N THR A 28 -8.81 14.59 -4.56
CA THR A 28 -10.20 14.94 -4.85
C THR A 28 -10.45 16.46 -4.79
N ALA A 29 -9.49 17.23 -4.28
CA ALA A 29 -9.52 18.68 -4.22
C ALA A 29 -8.20 19.30 -4.73
N THR A 30 -8.30 20.49 -5.30
CA THR A 30 -7.16 21.26 -5.83
C THR A 30 -6.19 21.66 -4.71
N GLY A 31 -4.89 21.62 -4.99
CA GLY A 31 -3.85 22.05 -4.05
C GLY A 31 -3.39 20.99 -3.03
N ILE A 32 -3.94 19.77 -3.08
CA ILE A 32 -3.47 18.65 -2.25
C ILE A 32 -2.44 17.85 -3.06
N ALA A 33 -1.22 17.76 -2.52
CA ALA A 33 -0.15 16.96 -3.13
C ALA A 33 -0.36 15.46 -2.89
N ALA A 34 0.20 14.62 -3.77
CA ALA A 34 0.36 13.20 -3.49
C ALA A 34 1.26 13.01 -2.27
N VAL A 35 1.05 11.92 -1.52
CA VAL A 35 1.80 11.61 -0.31
C VAL A 35 2.34 10.20 -0.39
N GLN A 36 3.62 10.04 -0.09
CA GLN A 36 4.26 8.73 -0.01
C GLN A 36 4.99 8.53 1.33
N GLY A 37 5.21 7.26 1.67
CA GLY A 37 5.95 6.84 2.84
C GLY A 37 6.10 5.33 2.88
N PHE A 38 6.44 4.80 4.05
CA PHE A 38 6.59 3.36 4.24
C PHE A 38 6.22 2.91 5.65
N VAL A 39 5.86 1.64 5.75
CA VAL A 39 5.65 0.93 7.02
C VAL A 39 6.73 -0.15 7.14
N PRO A 40 7.65 -0.03 8.11
CA PRO A 40 8.69 -1.04 8.30
C PRO A 40 8.15 -2.26 9.04
N THR A 41 8.78 -3.41 8.81
CA THR A 41 8.68 -4.58 9.69
C THR A 41 10.07 -5.20 9.86
N THR A 42 10.34 -5.66 11.08
CA THR A 42 11.56 -6.43 11.41
C THR A 42 11.23 -7.90 11.66
N ASN A 43 9.99 -8.33 11.43
CA ASN A 43 9.58 -9.71 11.65
C ASN A 43 10.20 -10.59 10.55
N GLU A 44 10.85 -11.68 10.95
CA GLU A 44 11.43 -12.66 10.01
C GLU A 44 10.37 -13.57 9.39
N ASN A 45 9.21 -13.70 10.05
CA ASN A 45 8.08 -14.50 9.59
C ASN A 45 7.13 -13.65 8.73
N ALA A 46 5.85 -14.05 8.69
CA ALA A 46 4.80 -13.31 8.01
C ALA A 46 4.45 -12.01 8.75
N SER A 47 4.37 -10.90 8.01
CA SER A 47 3.72 -9.66 8.45
C SER A 47 2.56 -9.32 7.53
N TYR A 48 1.50 -8.77 8.12
CA TYR A 48 0.30 -8.39 7.39
C TYR A 48 0.09 -6.89 7.41
N PHE A 49 -0.33 -6.32 6.29
CA PHE A 49 -0.59 -4.90 6.15
C PHE A 49 -1.91 -4.65 5.42
N LEU A 50 -2.67 -3.67 5.91
CA LEU A 50 -3.85 -3.15 5.21
C LEU A 50 -3.43 -1.90 4.44
N CYS A 51 -3.64 -1.91 3.12
CA CYS A 51 -3.36 -0.76 2.25
C CYS A 51 -4.66 -0.13 1.75
N GLY A 52 -4.70 1.19 1.66
CA GLY A 52 -5.82 1.94 1.10
C GLY A 52 -5.43 3.39 0.85
N PHE A 53 -6.40 4.28 0.69
CA PHE A 53 -6.12 5.71 0.53
C PHE A 53 -6.89 6.54 1.55
N SER A 54 -6.40 7.75 1.82
CA SER A 54 -7.13 8.71 2.65
C SER A 54 -8.25 9.35 1.82
N TYR A 55 -9.33 9.77 2.47
CA TYR A 55 -10.53 10.36 1.83
C TYR A 55 -10.29 11.55 0.88
N TYR A 56 -9.11 12.17 0.95
CA TYR A 56 -8.69 13.23 0.03
C TYR A 56 -8.17 12.72 -1.31
N TYR A 57 -8.08 11.42 -1.52
CA TYR A 57 -7.46 10.79 -2.68
C TYR A 57 -8.41 9.80 -3.32
N SER A 58 -8.09 9.41 -4.55
CA SER A 58 -8.87 8.43 -5.31
C SER A 58 -8.00 7.32 -5.92
N GLY A 59 -6.67 7.40 -5.74
CA GLY A 59 -5.73 6.38 -6.19
C GLY A 59 -4.68 6.10 -5.13
N PHE A 60 -4.15 4.88 -5.15
CA PHE A 60 -3.04 4.47 -4.29
C PHE A 60 -2.19 3.41 -4.97
N ALA A 61 -0.95 3.31 -4.52
CA ALA A 61 -0.01 2.30 -4.93
C ALA A 61 0.87 1.89 -3.76
N PHE A 62 1.32 0.65 -3.77
CA PHE A 62 2.23 0.10 -2.81
C PHE A 62 3.19 -0.88 -3.47
N TYR A 63 4.36 -1.02 -2.87
CA TYR A 63 5.33 -2.04 -3.26
C TYR A 63 6.09 -2.52 -2.03
N TRP A 64 6.65 -3.71 -2.15
CA TRP A 64 7.46 -4.31 -1.10
C TRP A 64 8.95 -4.10 -1.38
N ASP A 65 9.65 -3.52 -0.41
CA ASP A 65 11.11 -3.42 -0.38
C ASP A 65 11.65 -4.32 0.74
N GLY A 66 11.84 -5.58 0.42
CA GLY A 66 12.42 -6.56 1.33
C GLY A 66 12.98 -7.75 0.57
N PRO A 67 13.81 -8.57 1.24
CA PRO A 67 14.48 -9.71 0.63
C PRO A 67 13.54 -10.90 0.41
N GLY A 68 12.45 -11.03 1.17
CA GLY A 68 11.48 -12.11 1.02
C GLY A 68 10.27 -11.72 0.18
N GLU A 69 9.44 -12.72 -0.12
CA GLU A 69 8.29 -12.56 -1.00
C GLU A 69 7.16 -11.74 -0.38
N ALA A 70 6.40 -11.06 -1.22
CA ALA A 70 5.20 -10.34 -0.82
C ALA A 70 4.04 -10.63 -1.77
N PHE A 71 2.89 -10.92 -1.19
CA PHE A 71 1.65 -11.19 -1.88
C PHE A 71 0.54 -10.33 -1.32
N PHE A 72 -0.50 -10.08 -2.11
CA PHE A 72 -1.72 -9.46 -1.61
C PHE A 72 -2.96 -10.24 -2.02
N ARG A 73 -4.02 -10.06 -1.24
CA ARG A 73 -5.38 -10.52 -1.54
C ARG A 73 -6.36 -9.38 -1.29
N LEU A 74 -7.53 -9.44 -1.92
CA LEU A 74 -8.61 -8.49 -1.67
C LEU A 74 -9.58 -9.09 -0.66
N GLY A 75 -9.67 -8.50 0.53
CA GLY A 75 -10.53 -8.98 1.61
C GLY A 75 -10.26 -10.45 1.95
N GLU A 76 -11.30 -11.28 1.89
CA GLU A 76 -11.25 -12.72 2.19
C GLU A 76 -10.97 -13.59 0.96
N SER A 77 -10.57 -13.00 -0.17
CA SER A 77 -10.25 -13.77 -1.37
C SER A 77 -9.16 -14.82 -1.10
N THR A 78 -9.35 -16.03 -1.62
CA THR A 78 -8.35 -17.11 -1.56
C THR A 78 -7.25 -16.95 -2.62
N THR A 79 -7.45 -16.05 -3.60
CA THR A 79 -6.47 -15.79 -4.65
C THR A 79 -5.45 -14.76 -4.18
N THR A 80 -4.18 -15.13 -4.23
CA THR A 80 -3.05 -14.25 -3.95
C THR A 80 -2.39 -13.78 -5.24
N GLN A 81 -1.88 -12.55 -5.22
CA GLN A 81 -1.15 -11.96 -6.33
C GLN A 81 0.15 -11.35 -5.82
N ALA A 82 1.22 -11.45 -6.62
CA ALA A 82 2.51 -10.88 -6.24
C ALA A 82 2.43 -9.35 -6.11
N VAL A 83 3.09 -8.82 -5.09
CA VAL A 83 3.23 -7.38 -4.90
C VAL A 83 4.38 -6.87 -5.75
N GLY A 84 4.23 -5.64 -6.24
CA GLY A 84 5.29 -4.90 -6.90
C GLY A 84 6.55 -4.71 -6.03
N ASN A 85 7.66 -4.33 -6.66
CA ASN A 85 8.96 -4.14 -5.98
C ASN A 85 9.56 -2.75 -6.19
N SER A 86 8.87 -1.85 -6.87
CA SER A 86 9.31 -0.47 -7.08
C SER A 86 8.14 0.42 -7.52
N TRP A 87 8.33 1.74 -7.56
CA TRP A 87 7.32 2.65 -8.13
C TRP A 87 7.12 2.49 -9.64
N SER A 88 8.07 1.91 -10.36
CA SER A 88 7.90 1.58 -11.79
C SER A 88 7.18 0.24 -12.02
N ASN A 89 7.00 -0.55 -10.96
CA ASN A 89 6.37 -1.85 -10.96
C ASN A 89 5.61 -2.06 -9.65
N ALA A 90 4.66 -1.18 -9.34
CA ALA A 90 3.90 -1.21 -8.08
C ALA A 90 2.60 -2.02 -8.23
N THR A 91 1.95 -2.30 -7.10
CA THR A 91 0.57 -2.80 -7.05
C THR A 91 -0.32 -1.68 -6.52
N GLY A 92 -1.48 -1.45 -7.12
CA GLY A 92 -2.35 -0.36 -6.66
C GLY A 92 -3.57 -0.18 -7.52
N ALA A 93 -4.29 0.90 -7.33
CA ALA A 93 -5.39 1.27 -8.20
C ALA A 93 -5.28 2.74 -8.62
N PRO A 94 -5.41 3.04 -9.92
CA PRO A 94 -5.58 4.41 -10.40
C PRO A 94 -6.94 4.98 -9.98
N ALA A 95 -7.05 6.30 -10.04
CA ALA A 95 -8.31 7.01 -9.85
C ALA A 95 -9.38 6.44 -10.80
N ALA A 96 -10.46 5.94 -10.22
CA ALA A 96 -11.59 5.29 -10.91
C ALA A 96 -11.26 3.94 -11.61
N GLY A 97 -10.27 3.19 -11.12
CA GLY A 97 -9.92 1.86 -11.64
C GLY A 97 -10.00 0.72 -10.61
N GLY A 98 -9.99 -0.51 -11.11
CA GLY A 98 -9.72 -1.71 -10.31
C GLY A 98 -8.26 -1.79 -9.87
N ILE A 99 -7.94 -2.76 -9.01
CA ILE A 99 -6.54 -3.06 -8.68
C ILE A 99 -5.79 -3.53 -9.93
N GLN A 100 -4.63 -2.94 -10.15
CA GLN A 100 -3.71 -3.23 -11.23
C GLN A 100 -2.40 -3.78 -10.67
N LEU A 101 -1.91 -4.81 -11.34
CA LEU A 101 -0.56 -5.33 -11.15
C LEU A 101 0.38 -4.53 -12.05
N ARG A 102 1.60 -4.27 -11.57
CA ARG A 102 2.68 -3.64 -12.36
C ARG A 102 2.37 -2.21 -12.82
N LEU A 103 1.78 -1.43 -11.93
CA LEU A 103 1.49 -0.02 -12.17
C LEU A 103 2.78 0.82 -12.09
N ASN A 104 3.01 1.67 -13.10
CA ASN A 104 4.10 2.64 -13.06
C ASN A 104 3.59 4.00 -12.53
N VAL A 105 3.94 4.32 -11.29
CA VAL A 105 3.64 5.58 -10.60
C VAL A 105 4.90 6.38 -10.27
N ALA A 106 6.05 6.07 -10.89
CA ALA A 106 7.34 6.66 -10.53
C ALA A 106 7.36 8.19 -10.66
N SER A 107 6.72 8.74 -11.70
CA SER A 107 6.61 10.20 -11.88
C SER A 107 5.77 10.87 -10.80
N ILE A 108 4.70 10.20 -10.35
CA ILE A 108 3.84 10.69 -9.27
C ILE A 108 4.62 10.68 -7.96
N ALA A 109 5.28 9.56 -7.65
CA ALA A 109 6.11 9.40 -6.47
C ALA A 109 7.25 10.43 -6.42
N ALA A 110 7.88 10.78 -7.54
CA ALA A 110 8.93 11.80 -7.59
C ALA A 110 8.45 13.20 -7.16
N SER A 111 7.16 13.48 -7.31
CA SER A 111 6.51 14.75 -6.92
C SER A 111 5.75 14.68 -5.59
N ALA A 112 5.68 13.50 -4.98
CA ALA A 112 4.91 13.28 -3.75
C ALA A 112 5.65 13.83 -2.53
N GLN A 113 4.89 14.36 -1.58
CA GLN A 113 5.41 14.73 -0.28
C GLN A 113 5.79 13.47 0.50
N ASN A 114 7.01 13.44 1.02
CA ASN A 114 7.48 12.35 1.87
C ASN A 114 6.94 12.53 3.29
N HIS A 115 6.17 11.55 3.74
CA HIS A 115 5.72 11.44 5.12
C HIS A 115 6.34 10.16 5.69
N GLY A 116 7.19 10.33 6.71
CA GLY A 116 7.98 9.23 7.27
C GLY A 116 7.25 8.49 8.37
N GLY A 117 7.08 7.18 8.21
CA GLY A 117 6.78 6.25 9.29
C GLY A 117 5.29 6.06 9.66
N PRO A 118 4.99 4.99 10.40
CA PRO A 118 3.64 4.68 10.88
C PRO A 118 3.22 5.70 11.94
N GLY A 119 2.34 6.64 11.57
CA GLY A 119 1.85 7.66 12.50
C GLY A 119 1.38 8.95 11.83
N ASP A 120 1.81 9.20 10.60
CA ASP A 120 1.25 10.30 9.82
C ASP A 120 -0.10 9.90 9.25
N GLY A 121 -1.19 10.47 9.78
CA GLY A 121 -2.58 10.14 9.41
C GLY A 121 -2.94 10.39 7.93
N ARG A 122 -1.96 10.77 7.10
CA ARG A 122 -2.04 10.90 5.66
C ARG A 122 -1.62 9.62 4.91
N LEU A 123 -0.85 8.74 5.55
CA LEU A 123 -0.54 7.40 5.05
C LEU A 123 -1.59 6.40 5.54
N VAL A 124 -2.11 5.62 4.60
CA VAL A 124 -3.18 4.64 4.86
C VAL A 124 -2.66 3.24 4.57
N ALA A 125 -1.49 2.96 5.15
CA ALA A 125 -0.93 1.63 5.25
C ALA A 125 -0.74 1.32 6.74
N TYR A 126 -1.34 0.23 7.21
CA TYR A 126 -1.28 -0.15 8.63
C TYR A 126 -0.79 -1.58 8.76
N LYS A 127 0.26 -1.77 9.56
CA LYS A 127 0.69 -3.12 9.96
C LYS A 127 -0.33 -3.68 10.95
N ILE A 128 -0.86 -4.86 10.63
CA ILE A 128 -1.66 -5.64 11.58
C ILE A 128 -0.69 -6.23 12.62
N PRO A 129 -0.98 -6.12 13.92
CA PRO A 129 -0.12 -6.69 14.95
C PRO A 129 0.19 -8.16 14.68
N ASP A 130 1.46 -8.55 14.79
CA ASP A 130 1.93 -9.89 14.45
C ASP A 130 1.29 -10.99 15.33
N ASN A 131 0.68 -10.62 16.47
CA ASN A 131 0.02 -11.50 17.42
C ASN A 131 -1.48 -11.73 17.15
N LEU A 132 -2.04 -11.09 16.12
CA LEU A 132 -3.43 -11.33 15.70
C LEU A 132 -3.43 -12.47 14.68
N TYR A 133 -3.60 -13.70 15.18
CA TYR A 133 -3.84 -14.86 14.31
C TYR A 133 -5.15 -14.66 13.56
N LEU A 134 -5.07 -14.50 12.24
CA LEU A 134 -6.21 -14.60 11.34
C LEU A 134 -6.38 -16.07 10.99
N ASP A 135 -6.90 -16.84 11.94
CA ASP A 135 -7.30 -18.24 11.74
C ASP A 135 -8.58 -18.35 10.89
#